data_AF-A0A9P6BLW3-F1
#
_entry.id   AF-A0A9P6BLW3-F1
#
_cell.length_a   1.000
_cell.length_b   1.000
_cell.length_c   1.000
_cell.angle_alpha   90.00
_cell.angle_beta   90.00
_cell.angle_gamma   90.00
#
_symmetry.space_group_name_H-M   'P 1'
#
loop_
_entity.id
_entity.type
_entity.pdbx_description
1 polymer ?
#
loop_
_entity_poly.entity_id
_entity_poly.type
_entity_poly.pdbx_seq_one_letter_code
_entity_poly.pdbx_strand_id
1 'polypeptide(L)'
;MLQTSTYKEAVVAEIVRQVSDWNINTRQNGIVTSSQGGFNISITGGRQIRAPDVAFTTRETYRQLSTQQLTTIQGQAFSPVFVVEVEDLTEDTRLTSLTSKFKEEYFSAGVRFGLLVDPINKTIYTFRRNSQDVVRHLDCGWRNISGGVFLPGFDLDVNLIEDAVSQQPSDESSDDDGDMDVGCPKCNHCTHKEDA
;
A
#
# COMPACT_ATOMS: atom_id res chain seq x y z
N MET A 1 -15.41 8.02 9.71
CA MET A 1 -14.19 7.79 8.91
C MET A 1 -13.28 6.96 9.80
N LEU A 2 -12.93 5.74 9.40
CA LEU A 2 -12.00 4.92 10.19
C LEU A 2 -10.67 5.67 10.21
N GLN A 3 -10.13 6.00 11.39
CA GLN A 3 -8.82 6.65 11.46
C GLN A 3 -7.77 5.59 11.10
N THR A 4 -7.12 5.74 9.95
CA THR A 4 -5.93 4.95 9.61
C THR A 4 -4.79 5.39 10.53
N SER A 5 -4.11 4.44 11.17
CA SER A 5 -2.94 4.76 11.99
C SER A 5 -1.80 5.28 11.11
N THR A 6 -0.97 6.19 11.65
CA THR A 6 0.25 6.65 10.97
C THR A 6 1.17 5.48 10.60
N TYR A 7 1.17 4.42 11.41
CA TYR A 7 1.88 3.18 11.13
C TYR A 7 1.41 2.52 9.83
N LYS A 8 0.10 2.32 9.66
CA LYS A 8 -0.46 1.75 8.42
C LYS A 8 -0.15 2.64 7.21
N GLU A 9 -0.27 3.96 7.35
CA GLU A 9 0.06 4.88 6.24
C GLU A 9 1.53 4.80 5.81
N ALA A 10 2.46 4.64 6.76
CA ALA A 10 3.89 4.45 6.45
C ALA A 10 4.13 3.15 5.66
N VAL A 11 3.47 2.04 6.06
CA VAL A 11 3.52 0.77 5.33
C VAL A 11 2.95 0.92 3.92
N VAL A 12 1.78 1.55 3.78
CA VAL A 12 1.16 1.79 2.47
C VAL A 12 2.07 2.64 1.59
N ALA A 13 2.63 3.73 2.11
CA ALA A 13 3.52 4.61 1.37
C ALA A 13 4.77 3.87 0.85
N GLU A 14 5.34 2.99 1.67
CA GLU A 14 6.50 2.19 1.27
C GLU A 14 6.15 1.15 0.18
N ILE A 15 5.01 0.47 0.30
CA ILE A 15 4.54 -0.45 -0.75
C ILE A 15 4.30 0.31 -2.07
N VAL A 16 3.69 1.51 -2.01
CA VAL A 16 3.48 2.38 -3.17
C VAL A 16 4.80 2.74 -3.83
N ARG A 17 5.83 3.09 -3.03
CA ARG A 17 7.16 3.40 -3.52
C ARG A 17 7.75 2.22 -4.28
N GLN A 18 7.75 1.01 -3.69
CA GLN A 18 8.30 -0.18 -4.34
C GLN A 18 7.60 -0.51 -5.66
N VAL A 19 6.25 -0.47 -5.69
CA VAL A 19 5.48 -0.72 -6.91
C VAL A 19 5.75 0.36 -7.96
N SER A 20 5.88 1.62 -7.54
CA SER A 20 6.18 2.76 -8.43
C SER A 20 7.58 2.65 -9.05
N ASP A 21 8.58 2.33 -8.24
CA ASP A 21 9.96 2.12 -8.69
C ASP A 21 10.02 0.97 -9.69
N TRP A 22 9.35 -0.15 -9.42
CA TRP A 22 9.24 -1.25 -10.38
C TRP A 22 8.56 -0.80 -11.69
N ASN A 23 7.42 -0.11 -11.62
CA ASN A 23 6.68 0.36 -12.79
C ASN A 23 7.55 1.26 -13.69
N ILE A 24 8.33 2.15 -13.09
CA ILE A 24 9.24 3.08 -13.79
C ILE A 24 10.46 2.33 -14.34
N ASN A 25 11.19 1.62 -13.48
CA ASN A 25 12.48 1.01 -13.81
C ASN A 25 12.35 -0.09 -14.87
N THR A 26 11.24 -0.84 -14.85
CA THR A 26 10.96 -1.89 -15.83
C THR A 26 10.09 -1.40 -17.00
N ARG A 27 9.75 -0.10 -17.05
CA ARG A 27 9.00 0.55 -18.11
C ARG A 27 7.65 -0.10 -18.40
N GLN A 28 6.92 -0.50 -17.36
CA GLN A 28 5.57 -1.07 -17.52
C GLN A 28 4.61 -0.03 -18.07
N ASN A 29 4.85 1.27 -17.77
CA ASN A 29 4.01 2.40 -18.19
C ASN A 29 2.54 2.27 -17.75
N GLY A 30 2.29 1.55 -16.65
CA GLY A 30 1.00 1.55 -15.99
C GLY A 30 0.89 2.71 -15.00
N ILE A 31 -0.20 2.71 -14.24
CA ILE A 31 -0.44 3.69 -13.17
C ILE A 31 -0.49 2.97 -11.83
N VAL A 32 0.27 3.50 -10.87
CA VAL A 32 0.21 3.11 -9.46
C VAL A 32 -0.63 4.17 -8.74
N THR A 33 -1.58 3.73 -7.95
CA THR A 33 -2.40 4.61 -7.13
C THR A 33 -2.43 4.07 -5.71
N SER A 34 -2.38 4.99 -4.75
CA SER A 34 -2.76 4.72 -3.37
C SER A 34 -4.10 5.38 -3.08
N SER A 35 -4.83 4.84 -2.13
CA SER A 35 -6.04 5.50 -1.67
C SER A 35 -5.89 6.02 -0.25
N GLN A 36 -6.24 7.30 -0.08
CA GLN A 36 -7.26 7.64 0.91
C GLN A 36 -8.64 7.92 0.22
N GLY A 37 -8.75 7.65 -1.09
CA GLY A 37 -9.96 7.85 -1.92
C GLY A 37 -10.17 6.75 -2.99
N GLY A 38 -11.41 6.31 -3.19
CA GLY A 38 -11.74 5.05 -3.88
C GLY A 38 -11.85 5.03 -5.40
N PHE A 39 -11.85 3.82 -5.97
CA PHE A 39 -11.88 3.44 -7.39
C PHE A 39 -13.27 2.97 -7.80
N ASN A 40 -13.65 3.09 -9.06
CA ASN A 40 -14.96 2.63 -9.55
C ASN A 40 -14.91 1.15 -9.99
N ILE A 41 -15.39 0.25 -9.13
CA ILE A 41 -15.42 -1.21 -9.34
C ILE A 41 -16.87 -1.65 -9.62
N SER A 42 -17.13 -2.33 -10.74
CA SER A 42 -18.46 -2.86 -11.03
C SER A 42 -18.58 -4.30 -10.53
N ILE A 43 -19.63 -4.55 -9.76
CA ILE A 43 -20.16 -5.90 -9.49
C ILE A 43 -21.53 -5.94 -10.16
N THR A 44 -21.91 -7.09 -10.74
CA THR A 44 -23.20 -7.31 -11.39
C THR A 44 -24.37 -6.75 -10.58
N GLY A 45 -25.01 -5.68 -11.08
CA GLY A 45 -26.21 -5.07 -10.50
C GLY A 45 -26.08 -3.64 -9.96
N GLY A 46 -24.87 -3.05 -9.88
CA GLY A 46 -24.72 -1.66 -9.42
C GLY A 46 -23.29 -1.11 -9.49
N ARG A 47 -23.15 0.22 -9.38
CA ARG A 47 -21.85 0.91 -9.33
C ARG A 47 -21.34 0.94 -7.89
N GLN A 48 -20.14 0.40 -7.66
CA GLN A 48 -19.55 0.36 -6.32
C GLN A 48 -18.14 0.95 -6.31
N ILE A 49 -17.92 1.98 -5.51
CA ILE A 49 -16.60 2.61 -5.40
C ILE A 49 -15.82 1.91 -4.29
N ARG A 50 -14.64 1.37 -4.60
CA ARG A 50 -13.76 0.61 -3.71
C ARG A 50 -12.34 1.11 -3.76
N ALA A 51 -11.74 1.27 -2.59
CA ALA A 51 -10.43 1.89 -2.41
C ALA A 51 -9.45 0.85 -1.84
N PRO A 52 -8.73 0.06 -2.66
CA PRO A 52 -7.56 -0.64 -2.16
C PRO A 52 -6.49 0.36 -1.68
N ASP A 53 -5.74 -0.03 -0.65
CA ASP A 53 -4.66 0.80 -0.11
C ASP A 53 -3.61 1.09 -1.21
N VAL A 54 -3.29 0.08 -2.04
CA VAL A 54 -2.44 0.22 -3.23
C VAL A 54 -3.08 -0.51 -4.41
N ALA A 55 -3.00 0.07 -5.60
CA ALA A 55 -3.36 -0.62 -6.84
C ALA A 55 -2.38 -0.32 -7.97
N PHE A 56 -2.24 -1.29 -8.88
CA PHE A 56 -1.58 -1.09 -10.16
C PHE A 56 -2.53 -1.43 -11.31
N THR A 57 -2.71 -0.47 -12.20
CA THR A 57 -3.47 -0.62 -13.44
C THR A 57 -2.50 -0.64 -14.62
N THR A 58 -2.64 -1.62 -15.50
CA THR A 58 -1.70 -1.80 -16.62
C THR A 58 -1.78 -0.65 -17.62
N ARG A 59 -0.74 -0.51 -18.43
CA ARG A 59 -0.67 0.46 -19.53
C ARG A 59 -1.85 0.33 -20.49
N GLU A 60 -2.25 -0.90 -20.81
CA GLU A 60 -3.33 -1.20 -21.76
C GLU A 60 -4.64 -0.63 -21.25
N THR A 61 -4.99 -0.93 -19.99
CA THR A 61 -6.19 -0.38 -19.35
C THR A 61 -6.08 1.14 -19.21
N TYR A 62 -4.95 1.64 -18.73
CA TYR A 62 -4.74 3.08 -18.49
C TYR A 62 -4.94 3.93 -19.76
N ARG A 63 -4.45 3.46 -20.91
CA ARG A 63 -4.61 4.13 -22.22
C ARG A 63 -6.03 4.15 -22.75
N GLN A 64 -6.89 3.25 -22.28
CA GLN A 64 -8.29 3.19 -22.69
C GLN A 64 -9.19 4.05 -21.80
N LEU A 65 -8.66 4.60 -20.70
CA LEU A 65 -9.44 5.46 -19.82
C LEU A 65 -9.74 6.79 -20.51
N SER A 66 -11.02 7.17 -20.48
CA SER A 66 -11.48 8.48 -20.87
C SER A 66 -11.00 9.56 -19.89
N THR A 67 -10.98 10.82 -20.34
CA THR A 67 -10.72 11.98 -19.47
C THR A 67 -11.65 11.99 -18.26
N GLN A 68 -12.92 11.58 -18.41
CA GLN A 68 -13.86 11.53 -17.29
C GLN A 68 -13.45 10.49 -16.24
N GLN A 69 -12.99 9.30 -16.66
CA GLN A 69 -12.49 8.26 -15.75
C GLN A 69 -11.16 8.65 -15.07
N LEU A 70 -10.34 9.45 -15.74
CA LEU A 70 -9.04 9.91 -15.21
C LEU A 70 -9.17 11.06 -14.20
N THR A 71 -10.15 11.94 -14.39
CA THR A 71 -10.31 13.17 -13.60
C THR A 71 -11.43 13.09 -12.58
N THR A 72 -12.28 12.06 -12.65
CA THR A 72 -13.41 11.87 -11.74
C THR A 72 -13.61 10.38 -11.45
N ILE A 73 -14.40 10.06 -10.42
CA ILE A 73 -14.86 8.69 -10.16
C ILE A 73 -15.90 8.19 -11.18
N GLN A 74 -16.42 9.05 -12.06
CA GLN A 74 -17.49 8.78 -13.02
C GLN A 74 -16.98 8.09 -14.30
N GLY A 75 -17.91 7.56 -15.10
CA GLY A 75 -17.60 6.79 -16.31
C GLY A 75 -17.72 5.28 -16.11
N GLN A 76 -17.34 4.52 -17.16
CA GLN A 76 -17.37 3.07 -17.12
C GLN A 76 -16.40 2.54 -16.06
N ALA A 77 -16.79 1.48 -15.35
CA ALA A 77 -15.91 0.84 -14.40
C ALA A 77 -14.71 0.20 -15.11
N PHE A 78 -13.57 0.22 -14.43
CA PHE A 78 -12.37 -0.51 -14.84
C PHE A 78 -11.73 -1.08 -13.58
N SER A 79 -10.87 -2.08 -13.75
CA SER A 79 -10.26 -2.78 -12.63
C SER A 79 -8.74 -2.76 -12.75
N PRO A 80 -8.01 -2.51 -11.64
CA PRO A 80 -6.57 -2.74 -11.61
C PRO A 80 -6.25 -4.22 -11.79
N VAL A 81 -5.05 -4.54 -12.25
CA VAL A 81 -4.59 -5.94 -12.34
C VAL A 81 -4.13 -6.47 -10.98
N PHE A 82 -3.64 -5.56 -10.14
CA PHE A 82 -3.03 -5.85 -8.85
C PHE A 82 -3.54 -4.89 -7.78
N VAL A 83 -3.83 -5.42 -6.59
CA VAL A 83 -4.24 -4.62 -5.42
C VAL A 83 -3.55 -5.12 -4.15
N VAL A 84 -3.37 -4.20 -3.20
CA VAL A 84 -2.88 -4.49 -1.85
C VAL A 84 -3.83 -3.89 -0.83
N GLU A 85 -4.12 -4.67 0.20
CA GLU A 85 -4.71 -4.22 1.46
C GLU A 85 -3.67 -4.38 2.56
N VAL A 86 -3.56 -3.39 3.44
CA VAL A 86 -2.73 -3.42 4.64
C VAL A 86 -3.69 -3.43 5.83
N GLU A 87 -3.61 -4.43 6.69
CA GLU A 87 -4.48 -4.51 7.86
C GLU A 87 -3.81 -5.28 8.99
N ASP A 88 -4.14 -4.90 10.23
CA ASP A 88 -3.82 -5.71 11.41
C ASP A 88 -4.84 -6.86 11.52
N LEU A 89 -4.39 -8.10 11.39
CA LEU A 89 -5.24 -9.29 11.39
C LEU A 89 -5.27 -10.01 12.74
N THR A 90 -4.93 -9.33 13.83
CA THR A 90 -5.01 -9.91 15.19
C THR A 90 -6.41 -10.46 15.48
N GLU A 91 -7.44 -9.82 14.94
CA GLU A 91 -8.82 -10.31 14.97
C GLU A 91 -9.13 -11.16 13.73
N ASP A 92 -9.35 -12.46 13.90
CA ASP A 92 -9.69 -13.42 12.81
C ASP A 92 -10.86 -12.98 11.92
N THR A 93 -11.79 -12.20 12.49
CA THR A 93 -12.94 -11.63 11.77
C THR A 93 -12.50 -10.69 10.63
N ARG A 94 -11.36 -10.00 10.78
CA ARG A 94 -10.77 -9.13 9.74
C ARG A 94 -10.27 -9.93 8.56
N LEU A 95 -9.55 -11.02 8.78
CA LEU A 95 -9.09 -11.91 7.70
C LEU A 95 -10.28 -12.48 6.91
N THR A 96 -11.34 -12.89 7.62
CA THR A 96 -12.56 -13.39 6.98
C THR A 96 -13.23 -12.32 6.12
N SER A 97 -13.41 -11.11 6.67
CA SER A 97 -14.02 -9.98 5.96
C SER A 97 -13.21 -9.58 4.72
N LEU A 98 -11.89 -9.44 4.85
CA LEU A 98 -11.02 -9.08 3.74
C LEU A 98 -10.93 -10.19 2.70
N THR A 99 -10.97 -11.46 3.12
CA THR A 99 -11.06 -12.58 2.18
C THR A 99 -12.34 -12.52 1.33
N SER A 100 -13.48 -12.19 1.92
CA SER A 100 -14.72 -11.95 1.17
C SER A 100 -14.60 -10.74 0.25
N LYS A 101 -14.02 -9.62 0.72
CA LYS A 101 -13.75 -8.43 -0.11
C LYS A 101 -12.92 -8.77 -1.35
N PHE A 102 -11.83 -9.52 -1.18
CA PHE A 102 -11.03 -10.01 -2.31
C PHE A 102 -11.86 -10.85 -3.28
N LYS A 103 -12.58 -11.85 -2.79
CA LYS A 103 -13.34 -12.79 -3.63
C LYS A 103 -14.48 -12.12 -4.38
N GLU A 104 -15.34 -11.42 -3.64
CA GLU A 104 -16.64 -10.97 -4.08
C GLU A 104 -16.59 -9.62 -4.79
N GLU A 105 -15.61 -8.77 -4.44
CA GLU A 105 -15.50 -7.42 -5.00
C GLU A 105 -14.33 -7.31 -5.97
N TYR A 106 -13.10 -7.56 -5.51
CA TYR A 106 -11.91 -7.35 -6.35
C TYR A 106 -11.81 -8.35 -7.49
N PHE A 107 -11.82 -9.64 -7.18
CA PHE A 107 -11.65 -10.68 -8.18
C PHE A 107 -12.86 -10.78 -9.11
N SER A 108 -14.10 -10.60 -8.60
CA SER A 108 -15.31 -10.49 -9.43
C SER A 108 -15.22 -9.38 -10.47
N ALA A 109 -14.53 -8.28 -10.14
CA ALA A 109 -14.37 -7.15 -11.04
C ALA A 109 -13.12 -7.23 -11.95
N GLY A 110 -12.36 -8.32 -11.89
CA GLY A 110 -11.24 -8.56 -12.82
C GLY A 110 -9.84 -8.31 -12.25
N VAL A 111 -9.69 -8.07 -10.94
CA VAL A 111 -8.37 -8.14 -10.30
C VAL A 111 -7.80 -9.55 -10.47
N ARG A 112 -6.51 -9.63 -10.77
CA ARG A 112 -5.83 -10.91 -11.06
C ARG A 112 -4.86 -11.34 -9.97
N PHE A 113 -4.29 -10.40 -9.24
CA PHE A 113 -3.39 -10.65 -8.12
C PHE A 113 -3.70 -9.71 -6.96
N GLY A 114 -3.69 -10.24 -5.74
CA GLY A 114 -3.97 -9.47 -4.53
C GLY A 114 -3.00 -9.81 -3.41
N LEU A 115 -2.63 -8.82 -2.61
CA LEU A 115 -1.92 -9.03 -1.35
C LEU A 115 -2.74 -8.50 -0.18
N LEU A 116 -2.79 -9.26 0.89
CA LEU A 116 -3.17 -8.77 2.20
C LEU A 116 -1.91 -8.80 3.08
N VAL A 117 -1.42 -7.62 3.45
CA VAL A 117 -0.18 -7.44 4.20
C VAL A 117 -0.54 -7.10 5.64
N ASP A 118 -0.10 -7.95 6.56
CA ASP A 118 -0.18 -7.72 7.99
C ASP A 118 1.23 -7.43 8.55
N PRO A 119 1.59 -6.15 8.68
CA PRO A 119 2.89 -5.75 9.23
C PRO A 119 3.00 -5.94 10.74
N ILE A 120 1.89 -6.10 11.47
CA ILE A 120 1.86 -6.29 12.93
C ILE A 120 2.14 -7.75 13.27
N ASN A 121 1.40 -8.67 12.64
CA ASN A 121 1.56 -10.11 12.83
C ASN A 121 2.55 -10.74 11.86
N LYS A 122 3.27 -9.91 11.08
CA LYS A 122 4.34 -10.34 10.15
C LYS A 122 3.86 -11.47 9.25
N THR A 123 2.79 -11.22 8.51
CA THR A 123 2.19 -12.20 7.60
C THR A 123 1.73 -11.54 6.32
N ILE A 124 1.90 -12.22 5.18
CA ILE A 124 1.33 -11.79 3.90
C ILE A 124 0.51 -12.93 3.31
N TYR A 125 -0.73 -12.64 2.93
CA TYR A 125 -1.55 -13.53 2.14
C TYR A 125 -1.54 -13.12 0.67
N THR A 126 -1.28 -14.08 -0.21
CA THR A 126 -1.42 -13.88 -1.66
C THR A 126 -2.78 -14.39 -2.14
N PHE A 127 -3.50 -13.58 -2.91
CA PHE A 127 -4.77 -13.95 -3.54
C PHE A 127 -4.58 -14.13 -5.04
N ARG A 128 -5.06 -15.26 -5.57
CA ARG A 128 -5.05 -15.56 -7.02
C ARG A 128 -6.13 -16.58 -7.37
N ARG A 129 -6.52 -16.62 -8.64
CA ARG A 129 -7.34 -17.72 -9.17
C ARG A 129 -6.47 -18.95 -9.41
N ASN A 130 -6.97 -20.12 -9.04
CA ASN A 130 -6.35 -21.39 -9.40
C ASN A 130 -6.73 -21.82 -10.83
N SER A 131 -6.30 -23.01 -11.25
CA SER A 131 -6.61 -23.56 -12.58
C SER A 131 -8.10 -23.83 -12.83
N GLN A 132 -8.93 -23.81 -11.78
CA GLN A 132 -10.38 -23.99 -11.85
C GLN A 132 -11.13 -22.66 -11.75
N ASP A 133 -10.43 -21.53 -11.94
CA ASP A 133 -10.96 -20.17 -11.83
C ASP A 133 -11.45 -19.76 -10.43
N VAL A 134 -11.11 -20.54 -9.40
CA VAL A 134 -11.52 -20.26 -8.02
C VAL A 134 -10.48 -19.40 -7.32
N VAL A 135 -10.93 -18.30 -6.70
CA VAL A 135 -10.08 -17.42 -5.89
C VAL A 135 -9.66 -18.14 -4.59
N ARG A 136 -8.34 -18.24 -4.38
CA ARG A 136 -7.71 -18.81 -3.18
C ARG A 136 -6.74 -17.80 -2.60
N HIS A 137 -6.61 -17.79 -1.27
CA HIS A 137 -5.47 -17.17 -0.61
C HIS A 137 -4.46 -18.22 -0.16
N LEU A 138 -3.19 -17.82 -0.07
CA LEU A 138 -2.11 -18.61 0.52
C LEU A 138 -1.37 -17.75 1.52
N ASP A 139 -1.23 -18.24 2.75
CA ASP A 139 -0.33 -17.69 3.76
C ASP A 139 1.11 -17.87 3.30
N CYS A 140 1.84 -16.76 3.20
CA CYS A 140 3.22 -16.76 2.78
C CYS A 140 4.18 -16.44 3.94
N GLY A 141 3.69 -16.16 5.15
CA GLY A 141 4.46 -15.57 6.24
C GLY A 141 5.06 -14.21 5.87
N TRP A 142 6.03 -13.74 6.67
CA TRP A 142 6.79 -12.52 6.38
C TRP A 142 8.01 -12.81 5.52
N ARG A 143 7.88 -12.67 4.20
CA ARG A 143 8.97 -12.84 3.25
C ARG A 143 8.68 -12.09 1.96
N ASN A 144 9.73 -11.89 1.15
CA ASN A 144 9.57 -11.23 -0.14
C ASN A 144 8.56 -11.97 -1.03
N ILE A 145 7.65 -11.22 -1.64
CA ILE A 145 6.57 -11.77 -2.46
C ILE A 145 6.75 -11.35 -3.91
N SER A 146 6.94 -12.35 -4.77
CA SER A 146 6.99 -12.12 -6.21
C SER A 146 5.63 -11.77 -6.78
N GLY A 147 5.61 -10.77 -7.66
CA GLY A 147 4.46 -10.41 -8.48
C GLY A 147 4.17 -11.38 -9.64
N GLY A 148 5.10 -12.31 -9.90
CA GLY A 148 4.97 -13.37 -10.89
C GLY A 148 4.60 -12.85 -12.28
N VAL A 149 3.66 -13.54 -12.95
CA VAL A 149 3.21 -13.19 -14.30
C VAL A 149 2.36 -11.91 -14.36
N PHE A 150 1.87 -11.42 -13.22
CA PHE A 150 0.99 -10.25 -13.16
C PHE A 150 1.78 -8.95 -13.03
N LEU A 151 2.94 -9.01 -12.35
CA LEU A 151 3.92 -7.94 -12.25
C LEU A 151 5.32 -8.52 -12.54
N PRO A 152 5.70 -8.70 -13.82
CA PRO A 152 6.95 -9.37 -14.17
C PRO A 152 8.18 -8.69 -13.57
N GLY A 153 9.00 -9.46 -12.84
CA GLY A 153 10.22 -8.97 -12.20
C GLY A 153 9.99 -8.07 -10.98
N PHE A 154 8.76 -7.97 -10.49
CA PHE A 154 8.46 -7.33 -9.21
C PHE A 154 8.65 -8.34 -8.08
N ASP A 155 9.32 -7.91 -7.02
CA ASP A 155 9.32 -8.55 -5.71
C ASP A 155 9.03 -7.48 -4.66
N LEU A 156 8.01 -7.70 -3.84
CA LEU A 156 7.76 -6.87 -2.67
C LEU A 156 8.80 -7.22 -1.61
N ASP A 157 9.65 -6.28 -1.24
CA ASP A 157 10.68 -6.45 -0.22
C ASP A 157 10.12 -6.09 1.15
N VAL A 158 10.02 -7.08 2.03
CA VAL A 158 9.45 -6.90 3.36
C VAL A 158 10.42 -6.19 4.30
N ASN A 159 11.73 -6.28 4.09
CA ASN A 159 12.69 -5.60 4.96
C ASN A 159 12.58 -4.08 4.80
N LEU A 160 12.34 -3.60 3.56
CA LEU A 160 12.12 -2.18 3.32
C LEU A 160 10.83 -1.66 3.97
N ILE A 161 9.80 -2.51 4.07
CA ILE A 161 8.58 -2.20 4.85
C ILE A 161 8.92 -2.08 6.33
N GLU A 162 9.76 -2.96 6.86
CA GLU A 162 10.22 -2.89 8.26
C GLU A 162 11.02 -1.64 8.53
N ASP A 163 12.00 -1.33 7.69
CA ASP A 163 12.83 -0.13 7.82
C ASP A 163 11.98 1.14 7.84
N ALA A 164 10.94 1.21 7.01
CA ALA A 164 10.02 2.34 6.93
C ALA A 164 9.21 2.57 8.23
N VAL A 165 9.02 1.53 9.05
CA VAL A 165 8.26 1.62 10.31
C VAL A 165 9.10 1.40 11.57
N SER A 166 10.40 1.14 11.43
CA SER A 166 11.30 0.82 12.56
C SER A 166 11.58 1.99 13.51
N GLN A 167 11.17 3.21 13.19
CA GLN A 167 11.29 4.38 14.09
C GLN A 167 10.09 4.54 15.05
N GLN A 168 9.27 3.51 15.25
CA GLN A 168 8.32 3.52 16.36
C GLN A 168 9.12 3.65 17.67
N PRO A 169 8.81 4.63 18.53
CA PRO A 169 9.46 4.69 19.84
C PRO A 169 9.21 3.36 20.52
N SER A 170 10.29 2.69 20.89
CA SER A 170 10.24 1.64 21.88
C SER A 170 9.53 2.24 23.09
N ASP A 171 8.41 1.66 23.51
CA ASP A 171 7.84 1.90 24.83
C ASP A 171 8.81 1.33 25.88
N GLU A 172 10.00 1.90 25.96
CA GLU A 172 10.95 1.76 27.05
C GLU A 172 10.89 3.08 27.82
N SER A 173 9.87 3.19 28.67
CA SER A 173 9.94 4.04 29.84
C SER A 173 11.04 3.48 30.75
N SER A 174 12.27 3.90 30.49
CA SER A 174 13.30 3.96 31.52
C SER A 174 13.39 5.41 31.94
N ASP A 175 12.78 5.72 33.08
CA ASP A 175 13.07 6.93 33.82
C ASP A 175 14.54 6.85 34.25
N ASP A 176 15.43 7.42 33.45
CA ASP A 176 16.79 7.76 33.87
C ASP A 176 16.95 9.27 33.72
N ASP A 177 16.62 9.98 34.80
CA ASP A 177 16.88 11.41 34.99
C ASP A 177 18.39 11.64 35.03
N GLY A 178 19.02 11.63 33.86
CA GLY A 178 20.40 12.03 33.62
C GLY A 178 20.46 13.44 33.08
N ASP A 179 20.55 14.42 33.98
CA ASP A 179 20.82 15.83 33.68
C ASP A 179 22.12 15.95 32.86
N MET A 180 21.99 16.16 31.54
CA MET A 180 23.12 16.46 30.65
C MET A 180 22.91 17.83 30.02
N ASP A 181 23.58 18.82 30.59
CA ASP A 181 23.77 20.16 30.08
C ASP A 181 24.43 20.10 28.68
N VAL A 182 23.60 20.13 27.63
CA VAL A 182 24.09 20.23 26.25
C VAL A 182 24.42 21.70 25.96
N GLY A 183 25.62 22.10 26.39
CA GLY A 183 26.24 23.35 25.95
C GLY A 183 26.37 23.37 24.43
N CYS A 184 25.62 24.27 23.77
CA CYS A 184 25.66 24.48 22.33
C CYS A 184 27.04 24.99 21.87
N PRO A 185 27.84 24.20 21.13
CA PRO A 185 29.14 24.64 20.65
C PRO A 185 28.99 25.11 19.21
N LYS A 186 28.45 26.33 19.02
CA LYS A 186 28.69 27.25 17.88
C LYS A 186 27.66 28.39 17.85
N CYS A 187 27.85 29.39 18.69
CA CYS A 187 27.37 30.75 18.43
C CYS A 187 28.57 31.70 18.48
N ASN A 188 29.45 31.60 17.48
CA ASN A 188 30.48 32.61 17.26
C ASN A 188 30.07 33.52 16.11
N HIS A 189 29.87 34.79 16.47
CA HIS A 189 30.15 35.98 15.67
C HIS A 189 29.35 36.22 14.38
N CYS A 190 28.32 37.06 14.49
CA CYS A 190 28.10 38.15 13.54
C CYS A 190 27.85 39.44 14.33
N THR A 191 28.93 40.15 14.66
CA THR A 191 28.86 41.57 15.03
C THR A 191 28.54 42.37 13.77
N HIS A 192 27.33 42.92 13.68
CA HIS A 192 27.08 44.05 12.80
C HIS A 192 27.18 45.33 13.64
N LYS A 193 28.27 46.07 13.40
CA LYS A 193 28.34 47.51 13.67
C LYS A 193 27.76 48.26 12.47
N GLU A 194 26.78 49.10 12.79
CA GLU A 194 26.51 50.49 12.36
C GLU A 194 26.54 50.85 10.86
N ASP A 195 25.42 51.46 10.41
CA ASP A 195 25.29 52.84 9.88
C ASP A 195 23.79 52.99 9.47
N ALA A 196 22.97 54.00 9.84
CA ALA A 196 23.18 55.41 10.14
C ALA A 196 22.13 55.95 11.13
#